data_AF-A0A3C0ILU5-F1
#
_entry.id   AF-A0A3C0ILU5-F1
#
_cell.length_a   1.000
_cell.length_b   1.000
_cell.length_c   1.000
_cell.angle_alpha   90.00
_cell.angle_beta   90.00
_cell.angle_gamma   90.00
#
_symmetry.space_group_name_H-M   'P 1'
#
loop_
_entity.id
_entity.type
_entity.pdbx_description
1 polymer ?
#
loop_
_entity_poly.entity_id
_entity_poly.type
_entity_poly.pdbx_seq_one_letter_code
_entity_poly.pdbx_strand_id
1 'polypeptide(L)'
;MLLYRITTYLGAQIIVQHKVEQEYQWHVDYTFLDAKQKPKKTTAYLWIPSSAKTVRGVIITSQNVLEQWLVEHTLIRNVCRKENIAILWACPSFFVDGPTHHPEINIPVIRQLLDTLSSLSGYNMLKHVPWIPIGHSGTNNLVDVLVAEVPHKLIAAIKMKGGPGFKTTNVPVLSTAGEFFEWNQHKEDLLYPKTTIPNYNTVLQERLQQQHPLSYFFDPNTGHFDCSEALTALVAAYIESACELRLSSTSDTTLLPVDMNKGWVVGLPLPGAEKMLPKKYSIANTKERNYPWYFNKSLAMQAYQLATYNHLRKPQLIAFTDSNAHAYEYTRGIVWPLPYTTNTDGIQFQLHANSLTHIPDTFLQSKKTLYTSNKPWYMQVLCGNIKQIAYNTFEITPHRSYKASTTYIVLKQDGDDSIRTTIAPAQLVLVPNTKGATQLITFKPIENTHVSTKQISLHATASSGMPVRFDIKSGPANIENDQLYITEVPPKSIFPVRVTVVAYQWGRTADPAVQTAPMVEQIFYINK
;
A
#
# COMPACT_ATOMS: atom_id res chain seq x y z
N MET A 1 -5.61 -12.70 -19.52
CA MET A 1 -5.41 -11.47 -20.32
C MET A 1 -6.66 -10.61 -20.19
N LEU A 2 -6.83 -9.95 -19.03
CA LEU A 2 -7.84 -8.90 -18.87
C LEU A 2 -7.19 -7.59 -19.33
N LEU A 3 -7.38 -7.24 -20.61
CA LEU A 3 -7.16 -5.88 -21.07
C LEU A 3 -8.34 -5.03 -20.55
N TYR A 4 -8.12 -4.25 -19.49
CA TYR A 4 -8.94 -3.05 -19.31
C TYR A 4 -8.46 -2.02 -20.33
N ARG A 5 -9.23 -1.88 -21.42
CA ARG A 5 -9.01 -0.84 -22.42
C ARG A 5 -9.45 0.52 -21.87
N ILE A 6 -8.47 1.42 -21.91
CA ILE A 6 -8.51 2.88 -22.00
C ILE A 6 -9.78 3.36 -22.73
N THR A 7 -10.59 4.18 -22.08
CA THR A 7 -11.63 4.99 -22.73
C THR A 7 -11.04 6.33 -23.15
N THR A 8 -10.97 6.56 -24.46
CA THR A 8 -10.70 7.85 -25.08
C THR A 8 -11.90 8.78 -24.91
N TYR A 9 -11.68 9.95 -24.30
CA TYR A 9 -12.44 11.17 -24.59
C TYR A 9 -11.45 12.33 -24.76
N LEU A 10 -11.54 13.01 -25.91
CA LEU A 10 -10.78 14.22 -26.19
C LEU A 10 -11.08 15.30 -25.13
N GLY A 11 -10.03 15.89 -24.55
CA GLY A 11 -10.11 17.19 -23.87
C GLY A 11 -10.16 17.20 -22.34
N ALA A 12 -10.27 16.06 -21.65
CA ALA A 12 -10.14 15.99 -20.19
C ALA A 12 -8.94 15.10 -19.83
N GLN A 13 -7.96 15.64 -19.08
CA GLN A 13 -6.90 14.83 -18.49
C GLN A 13 -7.54 13.75 -17.62
N ILE A 14 -7.48 12.50 -18.09
CA ILE A 14 -8.06 11.34 -17.43
C ILE A 14 -7.33 11.15 -16.11
N ILE A 15 -8.05 11.31 -15.00
CA ILE A 15 -7.59 10.85 -13.70
C ILE A 15 -7.73 9.33 -13.72
N VAL A 16 -6.62 8.61 -13.96
CA VAL A 16 -6.61 7.15 -13.79
C VAL A 16 -6.54 6.87 -12.29
N GLN A 17 -7.69 6.83 -11.64
CA GLN A 17 -7.82 6.31 -10.28
C GLN A 17 -8.24 4.85 -10.35
N HIS A 18 -7.40 3.98 -9.82
CA HIS A 18 -7.74 2.59 -9.47
C HIS A 18 -8.90 2.62 -8.49
N LYS A 19 -9.81 1.65 -8.62
CA LYS A 19 -10.86 1.46 -7.63
C LYS A 19 -10.23 1.03 -6.31
N VAL A 20 -10.37 1.88 -5.29
CA VAL A 20 -9.91 1.64 -3.92
C VAL A 20 -11.05 1.00 -3.13
N GLU A 21 -10.77 -0.13 -2.49
CA GLU A 21 -11.71 -0.83 -1.62
C GLU A 21 -11.32 -0.62 -0.16
N GLN A 22 -11.86 0.45 0.43
CA GLN A 22 -11.53 0.89 1.78
C GLN A 22 -12.33 0.16 2.87
N GLU A 23 -13.21 -0.79 2.54
CA GLU A 23 -14.00 -1.47 3.57
C GLU A 23 -13.16 -2.37 4.48
N TYR A 24 -13.45 -2.32 5.79
CA TYR A 24 -13.01 -3.30 6.78
C TYR A 24 -14.17 -3.58 7.72
N GLN A 25 -14.64 -4.83 7.78
CA GLN A 25 -15.86 -5.15 8.53
C GLN A 25 -15.63 -5.11 10.04
N TRP A 26 -14.40 -5.31 10.51
CA TRP A 26 -14.06 -5.25 11.94
C TRP A 26 -12.80 -4.45 12.20
N HIS A 27 -12.71 -3.90 13.39
CA HIS A 27 -11.46 -3.38 13.95
C HIS A 27 -11.32 -3.74 15.42
N VAL A 28 -10.09 -3.66 15.92
CA VAL A 28 -9.78 -3.72 17.36
C VAL A 28 -8.70 -2.69 17.67
N ASP A 29 -8.93 -1.88 18.71
CA ASP A 29 -7.90 -1.05 19.32
C ASP A 29 -7.09 -1.91 20.29
N TYR A 30 -5.77 -1.89 20.16
CA TYR A 30 -4.88 -2.72 20.95
C TYR A 30 -3.72 -1.91 21.50
N THR A 31 -3.40 -2.15 22.77
CA THR A 31 -2.24 -1.56 23.44
C THR A 31 -1.26 -2.66 23.80
N PHE A 32 0.00 -2.48 23.44
CA PHE A 32 1.09 -3.40 23.76
C PHE A 32 2.31 -2.64 24.26
N LEU A 33 3.26 -3.34 24.87
CA LEU A 33 4.51 -2.74 25.35
C LEU A 33 5.60 -2.90 24.29
N ASP A 34 6.32 -1.82 24.00
CA ASP A 34 7.52 -1.89 23.16
C ASP A 34 8.72 -2.47 23.92
N ALA A 35 9.86 -2.59 23.24
CA ALA A 35 11.10 -3.09 23.82
C ALA A 35 11.60 -2.30 25.04
N LYS A 36 11.12 -1.05 25.22
CA LYS A 36 11.43 -0.19 26.36
C LYS A 36 10.31 -0.18 27.41
N GLN A 37 9.40 -1.16 27.36
CA GLN A 37 8.22 -1.28 28.22
C GLN A 37 7.29 -0.07 28.15
N LYS A 38 7.31 0.68 27.04
CA LYS A 38 6.40 1.82 26.84
C LYS A 38 5.14 1.39 26.13
N PRO A 39 3.95 1.87 26.55
CA PRO A 39 2.71 1.55 25.87
C PRO A 39 2.71 2.15 24.45
N LYS A 40 2.40 1.29 23.48
CA LYS A 40 2.14 1.61 22.08
C LYS A 40 0.70 1.23 21.76
N LYS A 41 0.03 2.08 20.98
CA LYS A 41 -1.34 1.86 20.53
C LYS A 41 -1.34 1.57 19.03
N THR A 42 -2.17 0.64 18.63
CA THR A 42 -2.46 0.31 17.23
C THR A 42 -3.94 0.04 17.09
N THR A 43 -4.52 0.35 15.93
CA THR A 43 -5.84 -0.16 15.56
C THR A 43 -5.65 -1.13 14.41
N ALA A 44 -6.08 -2.37 14.61
CA ALA A 44 -6.01 -3.41 13.60
C ALA A 44 -7.37 -3.57 12.94
N TYR A 45 -7.39 -3.54 11.61
CA TYR A 45 -8.57 -3.68 10.77
C TYR A 45 -8.55 -5.04 10.07
N LEU A 46 -9.68 -5.73 10.12
CA LEU A 46 -9.89 -7.02 9.46
C LEU A 46 -10.86 -6.85 8.31
N TRP A 47 -10.42 -7.33 7.14
CA TRP A 47 -11.30 -7.55 6.02
C TRP A 47 -11.35 -9.04 5.67
N ILE A 48 -12.56 -9.55 5.49
CA ILE A 48 -12.83 -10.90 4.97
C ILE A 48 -13.66 -10.75 3.71
N PRO A 49 -13.39 -11.51 2.63
CA PRO A 49 -14.26 -11.53 1.45
C PRO A 49 -15.72 -11.80 1.84
N SER A 50 -16.66 -11.00 1.33
CA SER A 50 -18.09 -11.14 1.66
C SER A 50 -18.67 -12.52 1.32
N SER A 51 -18.09 -13.23 0.35
CA SER A 51 -18.49 -14.59 -0.03
C SER A 51 -17.83 -15.70 0.78
N ALA A 52 -16.82 -15.40 1.60
CA ALA A 52 -15.99 -16.41 2.26
C ALA A 52 -16.74 -17.11 3.39
N LYS A 53 -16.98 -18.41 3.25
CA LYS A 53 -17.53 -19.27 4.34
C LYS A 53 -16.46 -19.74 5.32
N THR A 54 -15.20 -19.66 4.92
CA THR A 54 -14.01 -19.97 5.72
C THR A 54 -12.87 -19.07 5.27
N VAL A 55 -11.88 -18.86 6.14
CA VAL A 55 -10.62 -18.20 5.79
C VAL A 55 -9.55 -19.27 5.68
N ARG A 56 -8.71 -19.20 4.64
CA ARG A 56 -7.61 -20.16 4.40
C ARG A 56 -6.22 -19.59 4.67
N GLY A 57 -6.13 -18.27 4.81
CA GLY A 57 -4.89 -17.56 5.11
C GLY A 57 -5.16 -16.09 5.42
N VAL A 58 -4.15 -15.37 5.91
CA VAL A 58 -4.27 -13.93 6.22
C VAL A 58 -3.07 -13.17 5.67
N ILE A 59 -3.30 -12.10 4.90
CA ILE A 59 -2.27 -11.10 4.64
C ILE A 59 -2.04 -10.30 5.92
N ILE A 60 -0.80 -10.24 6.38
CA ILE A 60 -0.41 -9.49 7.59
C ILE A 60 0.42 -8.28 7.16
N THR A 61 -0.07 -7.09 7.46
CA THR A 61 0.64 -5.87 7.12
C THR A 61 0.31 -4.72 8.09
N SER A 62 1.12 -3.68 8.07
CA SER A 62 0.99 -2.54 8.98
C SER A 62 1.36 -1.25 8.26
N GLN A 63 0.72 -0.14 8.62
CA GLN A 63 0.85 1.10 7.90
C GLN A 63 2.29 1.63 7.85
N ASN A 64 2.79 1.84 6.62
CA ASN A 64 3.92 2.69 6.32
C ASN A 64 3.61 3.59 5.10
N VAL A 65 3.76 3.06 3.88
CA VAL A 65 3.43 3.78 2.63
C VAL A 65 2.59 2.90 1.69
N LEU A 66 3.20 1.88 1.08
CA LEU A 66 2.56 1.03 0.06
C LEU A 66 1.59 -0.01 0.63
N GLU A 67 1.61 -0.25 1.93
CA GLU A 67 0.79 -1.28 2.56
C GLU A 67 -0.70 -0.99 2.36
N GLN A 68 -1.14 0.24 2.67
CA GLN A 68 -2.52 0.66 2.45
C GLN A 68 -2.91 0.56 0.96
N TRP A 69 -2.04 1.06 0.07
CA TRP A 69 -2.22 0.94 -1.37
C TRP A 69 -2.53 -0.51 -1.78
N LEU A 70 -1.68 -1.46 -1.38
CA LEU A 70 -1.80 -2.85 -1.79
C LEU A 70 -3.07 -3.49 -1.26
N VAL A 71 -3.35 -3.35 0.04
CA VAL A 71 -4.49 -4.06 0.63
C VAL A 71 -5.84 -3.47 0.25
N GLU A 72 -5.89 -2.19 -0.13
CA GLU A 72 -7.10 -1.56 -0.65
C GLU A 72 -7.19 -1.64 -2.19
N HIS A 73 -6.17 -2.19 -2.86
CA HIS A 73 -6.17 -2.34 -4.32
C HIS A 73 -7.09 -3.48 -4.79
N THR A 74 -7.95 -3.19 -5.78
CA THR A 74 -8.90 -4.18 -6.33
C THR A 74 -8.22 -5.47 -6.80
N LEU A 75 -7.03 -5.41 -7.42
CA LEU A 75 -6.29 -6.61 -7.86
C LEU A 75 -5.92 -7.54 -6.69
N ILE A 76 -5.48 -6.98 -5.56
CA ILE A 76 -5.14 -7.75 -4.36
C ILE A 76 -6.41 -8.27 -3.70
N ARG A 77 -7.46 -7.44 -3.59
CA ARG A 77 -8.77 -7.86 -3.08
C ARG A 77 -9.36 -9.02 -3.89
N ASN A 78 -9.19 -9.02 -5.20
CA ASN A 78 -9.69 -10.07 -6.09
C ASN A 78 -9.00 -11.41 -5.88
N VAL A 79 -7.67 -11.45 -5.76
CA VAL A 79 -6.99 -12.71 -5.42
C VAL A 79 -7.38 -13.18 -4.02
N CYS A 80 -7.54 -12.27 -3.05
CA CYS A 80 -8.00 -12.64 -1.73
C CYS A 80 -9.42 -13.21 -1.72
N ARG A 81 -10.33 -12.70 -2.55
CA ARG A 81 -11.66 -13.30 -2.77
C ARG A 81 -11.56 -14.70 -3.36
N LYS A 82 -10.74 -14.87 -4.41
CA LYS A 82 -10.56 -16.17 -5.09
C LYS A 82 -10.04 -17.23 -4.10
N GLU A 83 -9.04 -16.87 -3.31
CA GLU A 83 -8.31 -17.82 -2.45
C GLU A 83 -8.86 -17.91 -1.01
N ASN A 84 -9.91 -17.15 -0.69
CA ASN A 84 -10.46 -16.99 0.67
C ASN A 84 -9.40 -16.54 1.69
N ILE A 85 -8.62 -15.52 1.32
CA ILE A 85 -7.59 -14.91 2.16
C ILE A 85 -8.18 -13.66 2.83
N ALA A 86 -8.06 -13.59 4.15
CA ALA A 86 -8.40 -12.39 4.90
C ALA A 86 -7.24 -11.39 4.87
N ILE A 87 -7.51 -10.13 5.20
CA ILE A 87 -6.49 -9.08 5.31
C ILE A 87 -6.54 -8.52 6.72
N LEU A 88 -5.38 -8.51 7.39
CA LEU A 88 -5.11 -7.76 8.60
C LEU A 88 -4.19 -6.58 8.24
N TRP A 89 -4.71 -5.36 8.35
CA TRP A 89 -3.93 -4.13 8.21
C TRP A 89 -4.07 -3.28 9.48
N ALA A 90 -2.97 -2.76 9.99
CA ALA A 90 -2.97 -2.01 11.25
C ALA A 90 -2.39 -0.61 11.11
N CYS A 91 -3.03 0.37 11.74
CA CYS A 91 -2.64 1.78 11.72
C CYS A 91 -2.95 2.45 13.08
N PRO A 92 -1.98 3.06 13.79
CA PRO A 92 -0.55 3.09 13.51
C PRO A 92 0.05 1.68 13.44
N SER A 93 1.24 1.53 12.85
CA SER A 93 1.88 0.22 12.76
C SER A 93 2.06 -0.43 14.14
N PHE A 94 1.75 -1.72 14.24
CA PHE A 94 2.05 -2.53 15.43
C PHE A 94 3.52 -2.98 15.48
N PHE A 95 4.25 -2.83 14.36
CA PHE A 95 5.61 -3.34 14.24
C PHE A 95 6.58 -2.50 15.08
N VAL A 96 7.29 -3.16 15.99
CA VAL A 96 8.38 -2.56 16.75
C VAL A 96 9.69 -2.90 16.04
N ASP A 97 10.24 -1.91 15.35
CA ASP A 97 11.57 -2.03 14.75
C ASP A 97 12.67 -1.71 15.77
N GLY A 98 13.84 -2.32 15.58
CA GLY A 98 15.00 -2.21 16.47
C GLY A 98 16.15 -3.11 16.04
N PRO A 99 17.31 -3.06 16.72
CA PRO A 99 18.50 -3.84 16.33
C PRO A 99 18.27 -5.35 16.23
N THR A 100 17.31 -5.89 17.00
CA THR A 100 16.93 -7.31 16.99
C THR A 100 15.57 -7.56 16.36
N HIS A 101 14.91 -6.52 15.82
CA HIS A 101 13.56 -6.55 15.23
C HIS A 101 12.44 -7.17 16.11
N HIS A 102 12.69 -7.39 17.40
CA HIS A 102 11.73 -7.74 18.44
C HIS A 102 10.71 -8.83 18.11
N PRO A 103 11.12 -10.04 17.65
CA PRO A 103 10.20 -11.15 17.40
C PRO A 103 9.36 -11.55 18.62
N GLU A 104 9.92 -11.41 19.81
CA GLU A 104 9.29 -11.68 21.11
C GLU A 104 8.10 -10.75 21.41
N ILE A 105 8.00 -9.61 20.70
CA ILE A 105 6.88 -8.67 20.79
C ILE A 105 5.98 -8.82 19.56
N ASN A 106 6.57 -8.73 18.37
CA ASN A 106 5.83 -8.63 17.11
C ASN A 106 4.95 -9.87 16.84
N ILE A 107 5.45 -11.07 17.08
CA ILE A 107 4.70 -12.31 16.82
C ILE A 107 3.53 -12.49 17.79
N PRO A 108 3.70 -12.33 19.12
CA PRO A 108 2.58 -12.36 20.07
C PRO A 108 1.51 -11.31 19.78
N VAL A 109 1.90 -10.09 19.38
CA VAL A 109 0.93 -9.04 19.01
C VAL A 109 0.07 -9.49 17.83
N ILE A 110 0.66 -10.02 16.75
CA ILE A 110 -0.10 -10.54 15.59
C ILE A 110 -1.09 -11.62 16.01
N ARG A 111 -0.65 -12.57 16.85
CA ARG A 111 -1.53 -13.66 17.35
C ARG A 111 -2.69 -13.10 18.17
N GLN A 112 -2.43 -12.19 19.10
CA GLN A 112 -3.47 -11.60 19.94
C GLN A 112 -4.50 -10.80 19.12
N LEU A 113 -4.04 -10.06 18.10
CA LEU A 113 -4.91 -9.35 17.18
C LEU A 113 -5.82 -10.33 16.42
N LEU A 114 -5.24 -11.40 15.83
CA LEU A 114 -6.01 -12.42 15.12
C LEU A 114 -6.98 -13.16 16.04
N ASP A 115 -6.59 -13.49 17.27
CA ASP A 115 -7.45 -14.17 18.25
C ASP A 115 -8.66 -13.32 18.64
N THR A 116 -8.43 -12.02 18.82
CA THR A 116 -9.48 -11.06 19.18
C THR A 116 -10.44 -10.86 18.00
N LEU A 117 -9.89 -10.63 16.80
CA LEU A 117 -10.67 -10.45 15.58
C LEU A 117 -11.41 -11.73 15.16
N SER A 118 -10.85 -12.90 15.46
CA SER A 118 -11.51 -14.20 15.30
C SER A 118 -12.79 -14.27 16.14
N SER A 119 -12.69 -13.88 17.42
CA SER A 119 -13.82 -13.87 18.35
C SER A 119 -14.88 -12.82 17.96
N LEU A 120 -14.46 -11.65 17.47
CA LEU A 120 -15.37 -10.59 17.02
C LEU A 120 -16.09 -10.93 15.72
N SER A 121 -15.40 -11.59 14.78
CA SER A 121 -15.95 -11.88 13.45
C SER A 121 -16.69 -13.21 13.36
N GLY A 122 -16.47 -14.16 14.28
CA GLY A 122 -16.99 -15.53 14.17
C GLY A 122 -16.14 -16.45 13.29
N TYR A 123 -15.09 -15.93 12.66
CA TYR A 123 -14.17 -16.73 11.86
C TYR A 123 -13.08 -17.35 12.75
N ASN A 124 -13.43 -18.43 13.45
CA ASN A 124 -12.56 -19.16 14.38
C ASN A 124 -11.22 -19.60 13.76
N MET A 125 -11.19 -19.86 12.45
CA MET A 125 -9.98 -20.29 11.74
C MET A 125 -8.87 -19.23 11.70
N LEU A 126 -9.18 -17.94 11.90
CA LEU A 126 -8.18 -16.85 11.89
C LEU A 126 -7.00 -17.09 12.85
N LYS A 127 -7.21 -17.82 13.94
CA LYS A 127 -6.18 -18.17 14.94
C LYS A 127 -5.14 -19.16 14.42
N HIS A 128 -5.55 -19.98 13.44
CA HIS A 128 -4.80 -21.17 13.04
C HIS A 128 -4.19 -21.04 11.65
N VAL A 129 -4.88 -20.34 10.75
CA VAL A 129 -4.50 -20.22 9.34
C VAL A 129 -3.09 -19.63 9.14
N PRO A 130 -2.43 -20.00 8.03
CA PRO A 130 -1.13 -19.46 7.65
C PRO A 130 -1.20 -17.99 7.18
N TRP A 131 -0.04 -17.36 7.07
CA TRP A 131 0.12 -15.91 6.87
C TRP A 131 0.84 -15.58 5.56
N ILE A 132 0.59 -14.37 5.06
CA ILE A 132 1.35 -13.72 3.99
C ILE A 132 1.80 -12.35 4.51
N PRO A 133 2.99 -12.22 5.11
CA PRO A 133 3.51 -10.92 5.49
C PRO A 133 3.89 -10.10 4.27
N ILE A 134 3.44 -8.85 4.24
CA ILE A 134 3.81 -7.85 3.24
C ILE A 134 4.32 -6.60 3.96
N GLY A 135 5.54 -6.20 3.65
CA GLY A 135 6.17 -4.99 4.15
C GLY A 135 6.71 -4.11 3.02
N HIS A 136 6.96 -2.84 3.34
CA HIS A 136 7.58 -1.85 2.50
C HIS A 136 8.58 -1.00 3.30
N SER A 137 9.76 -0.73 2.74
CA SER A 137 10.83 0.01 3.41
C SER A 137 11.13 -0.57 4.81
N GLY A 138 11.01 0.20 5.90
CA GLY A 138 11.27 -0.28 7.26
C GLY A 138 10.39 -1.45 7.74
N THR A 139 9.14 -1.57 7.26
CA THR A 139 8.28 -2.71 7.63
C THR A 139 8.68 -4.00 6.90
N ASN A 140 9.63 -3.97 5.95
CA ASN A 140 10.25 -5.19 5.44
C ASN A 140 10.96 -5.98 6.54
N ASN A 141 11.40 -5.32 7.62
CA ASN A 141 11.99 -6.00 8.78
C ASN A 141 10.98 -6.91 9.49
N LEU A 142 9.67 -6.59 9.46
CA LEU A 142 8.62 -7.51 9.93
C LEU A 142 8.61 -8.78 9.08
N VAL A 143 8.76 -8.65 7.76
CA VAL A 143 8.82 -9.79 6.85
C VAL A 143 10.02 -10.66 7.17
N ASP A 144 11.18 -10.06 7.43
CA ASP A 144 12.40 -10.78 7.83
C ASP A 144 12.21 -11.56 9.14
N VAL A 145 11.64 -10.91 10.15
CA VAL A 145 11.30 -11.55 11.44
C VAL A 145 10.43 -12.77 11.22
N LEU A 146 9.36 -12.64 10.45
CA LEU A 146 8.40 -13.74 10.28
C LEU A 146 9.00 -14.89 9.46
N VAL A 147 9.82 -14.58 8.46
CA VAL A 147 10.54 -15.57 7.66
C VAL A 147 11.54 -16.34 8.52
N ALA A 148 12.23 -15.69 9.44
CA ALA A 148 13.20 -16.32 10.33
C ALA A 148 12.54 -17.16 11.42
N GLU A 149 11.50 -16.62 12.08
CA GLU A 149 10.99 -17.18 13.34
C GLU A 149 9.80 -18.13 13.16
N VAL A 150 8.97 -17.91 12.13
CA VAL A 150 7.77 -18.72 11.91
C VAL A 150 7.61 -19.16 10.45
N PRO A 151 8.65 -19.68 9.78
CA PRO A 151 8.58 -20.05 8.35
C PRO A 151 7.49 -21.08 8.04
N HIS A 152 7.17 -21.98 8.99
CA HIS A 152 6.12 -22.98 8.87
C HIS A 152 4.70 -22.40 8.82
N LYS A 153 4.51 -21.13 9.22
CA LYS A 153 3.24 -20.40 9.14
C LYS A 153 3.08 -19.63 7.84
N LEU A 154 4.10 -19.53 6.97
CA LEU A 154 4.07 -18.59 5.85
C LEU A 154 3.72 -19.25 4.51
N ILE A 155 2.60 -18.84 3.91
CA ILE A 155 2.24 -19.22 2.53
C ILE A 155 3.31 -18.67 1.58
N ALA A 156 3.64 -17.39 1.74
CA ALA A 156 4.73 -16.69 1.09
C ALA A 156 5.08 -15.43 1.89
N ALA A 157 6.20 -14.79 1.60
CA ALA A 157 6.62 -13.54 2.23
C ALA A 157 7.04 -12.52 1.16
N ILE A 158 6.60 -11.26 1.30
CA ILE A 158 6.74 -10.25 0.24
C ILE A 158 7.36 -8.98 0.79
N LYS A 159 8.55 -8.64 0.28
CA LYS A 159 9.20 -7.35 0.49
C LYS A 159 8.96 -6.41 -0.67
N MET A 160 8.26 -5.33 -0.41
CA MET A 160 8.03 -4.27 -1.39
C MET A 160 9.14 -3.24 -1.31
N LYS A 161 9.80 -2.98 -2.44
CA LYS A 161 10.84 -1.94 -2.62
C LYS A 161 11.90 -1.95 -1.51
N GLY A 162 12.26 -3.13 -1.00
CA GLY A 162 13.17 -3.30 0.14
C GLY A 162 14.54 -3.86 -0.22
N GLY A 163 14.71 -4.31 -1.46
CA GLY A 163 15.81 -5.19 -1.83
C GLY A 163 15.66 -6.61 -1.25
N PRO A 164 16.50 -7.55 -1.72
CA PRO A 164 16.54 -8.93 -1.23
C PRO A 164 17.22 -9.01 0.16
N GLY A 165 17.59 -10.20 0.62
CA GLY A 165 18.27 -10.40 1.90
C GLY A 165 17.62 -11.47 2.77
N PHE A 166 16.98 -12.49 2.17
CA PHE A 166 16.21 -13.46 2.94
C PHE A 166 17.12 -14.56 3.51
N LYS A 167 16.94 -14.86 4.79
CA LYS A 167 17.60 -15.98 5.49
C LYS A 167 16.60 -17.13 5.65
N THR A 168 16.37 -17.90 4.59
CA THR A 168 15.41 -19.03 4.61
C THR A 168 15.68 -20.03 3.50
N THR A 169 15.31 -21.30 3.68
CA THR A 169 15.50 -22.33 2.65
C THR A 169 14.21 -22.79 1.96
N ASN A 170 13.04 -22.61 2.59
CA ASN A 170 11.80 -23.31 2.19
C ASN A 170 10.54 -22.43 2.03
N VAL A 171 10.61 -21.14 2.38
CA VAL A 171 9.48 -20.21 2.23
C VAL A 171 9.59 -19.50 0.88
N PRO A 172 8.52 -19.48 0.04
CA PRO A 172 8.49 -18.61 -1.13
C PRO A 172 8.62 -17.14 -0.73
N VAL A 173 9.71 -16.51 -1.16
CA VAL A 173 10.01 -15.12 -0.85
C VAL A 173 10.02 -14.29 -2.13
N LEU A 174 9.38 -13.12 -2.09
CA LEU A 174 9.37 -12.16 -3.18
C LEU A 174 10.07 -10.88 -2.72
N SER A 175 11.10 -10.48 -3.45
CA SER A 175 11.65 -9.12 -3.37
C SER A 175 11.21 -8.31 -4.57
N THR A 176 10.93 -7.02 -4.37
CA THR A 176 10.68 -6.08 -5.46
C THR A 176 11.59 -4.85 -5.37
N ALA A 177 11.81 -4.19 -6.50
CA ALA A 177 12.54 -2.92 -6.56
C ALA A 177 12.00 -2.01 -7.67
N GLY A 178 12.11 -0.70 -7.47
CA GLY A 178 11.89 0.30 -8.52
C GLY A 178 13.15 0.55 -9.35
N GLU A 179 12.99 1.38 -10.38
CA GLU A 179 14.07 1.96 -11.18
C GLU A 179 14.78 3.10 -10.43
N PHE A 180 14.02 3.89 -9.66
CA PHE A 180 14.57 5.01 -8.89
C PHE A 180 14.83 4.64 -7.44
N PHE A 181 15.80 5.33 -6.85
CA PHE A 181 15.98 5.37 -5.41
C PHE A 181 16.17 6.83 -5.01
N GLU A 182 15.11 7.40 -4.45
CA GLU A 182 14.99 8.82 -4.17
C GLU A 182 15.83 9.22 -2.97
N TRP A 183 16.30 8.27 -2.16
CA TRP A 183 17.08 8.61 -0.98
C TRP A 183 18.49 9.11 -1.32
N ASN A 184 18.96 10.08 -0.52
CA ASN A 184 20.35 10.56 -0.52
C ASN A 184 20.83 11.18 -1.84
N GLN A 185 19.96 11.85 -2.59
CA GLN A 185 20.27 12.48 -3.90
C GLN A 185 21.41 13.51 -3.86
N HIS A 186 21.76 14.04 -2.68
CA HIS A 186 22.93 14.90 -2.47
C HIS A 186 24.29 14.15 -2.56
N LYS A 187 24.26 12.82 -2.47
CA LYS A 187 25.42 11.93 -2.56
C LYS A 187 25.30 10.90 -3.69
N GLU A 188 24.10 10.71 -4.20
CA GLU A 188 23.78 9.65 -5.16
C GLU A 188 23.41 10.21 -6.52
N ASP A 189 23.94 9.59 -7.57
CA ASP A 189 23.66 9.99 -8.94
C ASP A 189 22.26 9.51 -9.36
N LEU A 190 21.33 10.45 -9.50
CA LEU A 190 19.96 10.18 -9.95
C LEU A 190 19.86 9.72 -11.40
N LEU A 191 20.91 9.93 -12.20
CA LEU A 191 20.93 9.49 -13.59
C LEU A 191 21.26 8.00 -13.71
N TYR A 192 21.74 7.35 -12.64
CA TYR A 192 22.08 5.93 -12.62
C TYR A 192 21.17 5.12 -11.67
N PRO A 193 20.62 3.97 -12.11
CA PRO A 193 19.75 3.12 -11.28
C PRO A 193 20.56 2.34 -10.24
N LYS A 194 21.06 3.03 -9.21
CA LYS A 194 22.04 2.51 -8.24
C LYS A 194 21.57 1.29 -7.45
N THR A 195 20.27 1.12 -7.24
CA THR A 195 19.75 0.01 -6.42
C THR A 195 19.32 -1.20 -7.23
N THR A 196 18.92 -1.04 -8.49
CA THR A 196 18.39 -2.12 -9.33
C THR A 196 19.41 -3.23 -9.55
N ILE A 197 20.61 -2.89 -10.05
CA ILE A 197 21.64 -3.89 -10.39
C ILE A 197 22.19 -4.57 -9.12
N PRO A 198 22.56 -3.84 -8.05
CA PRO A 198 23.00 -4.49 -6.81
C PRO A 198 21.93 -5.40 -6.20
N ASN A 199 20.66 -4.99 -6.18
CA ASN A 199 19.59 -5.85 -5.68
C ASN A 199 19.47 -7.14 -6.51
N TYR A 200 19.50 -7.04 -7.84
CA TYR A 200 19.45 -8.24 -8.68
C TYR A 200 20.68 -9.14 -8.47
N ASN A 201 21.88 -8.57 -8.36
CA ASN A 201 23.08 -9.33 -8.05
C ASN A 201 22.98 -10.04 -6.70
N THR A 202 22.43 -9.39 -5.68
CA THR A 202 22.19 -10.01 -4.37
C THR A 202 21.19 -11.18 -4.48
N VAL A 203 20.14 -11.05 -5.30
CA VAL A 203 19.24 -12.18 -5.60
C VAL A 203 20.00 -13.36 -6.22
N LEU A 204 20.88 -13.11 -7.20
CA LEU A 204 21.69 -14.17 -7.80
C LEU A 204 22.63 -14.83 -6.80
N GLN A 205 23.23 -14.05 -5.89
CA GLN A 205 24.10 -14.58 -4.83
C GLN A 205 23.31 -15.40 -3.81
N GLU A 206 22.14 -14.94 -3.38
CA GLU A 206 21.26 -15.71 -2.47
C GLU A 206 20.80 -17.02 -3.11
N ARG A 207 20.38 -16.98 -4.37
CA ARG A 207 20.00 -18.19 -5.11
C ARG A 207 21.19 -19.15 -5.26
N LEU A 208 22.38 -18.65 -5.56
CA LEU A 208 23.61 -19.45 -5.61
C LEU A 208 23.90 -20.14 -4.27
N GLN A 209 23.72 -19.44 -3.15
CA GLN A 209 24.04 -19.94 -1.81
C GLN A 209 22.97 -20.88 -1.23
N GLN A 210 21.69 -20.56 -1.40
CA GLN A 210 20.58 -21.18 -0.66
C GLN A 210 19.65 -22.01 -1.55
N GLN A 211 19.60 -21.76 -2.86
CA GLN A 211 18.66 -22.40 -3.80
C GLN A 211 17.18 -22.38 -3.34
N HIS A 212 16.80 -21.45 -2.46
CA HIS A 212 15.44 -21.26 -1.93
C HIS A 212 14.45 -20.61 -2.93
N PRO A 213 13.13 -20.78 -2.82
CA PRO A 213 12.18 -20.19 -3.78
C PRO A 213 12.10 -18.65 -3.68
N LEU A 214 13.09 -17.95 -4.26
CA LEU A 214 13.22 -16.50 -4.29
C LEU A 214 12.86 -15.94 -5.67
N SER A 215 11.78 -15.18 -5.72
CA SER A 215 11.33 -14.40 -6.87
C SER A 215 11.80 -12.95 -6.78
N TYR A 216 11.96 -12.30 -7.93
CA TYR A 216 12.32 -10.88 -7.99
C TYR A 216 11.53 -10.15 -9.08
N PHE A 217 10.76 -9.14 -8.70
CA PHE A 217 10.10 -8.26 -9.67
C PHE A 217 10.77 -6.90 -9.69
N PHE A 218 11.30 -6.54 -10.86
CA PHE A 218 11.74 -5.18 -11.15
C PHE A 218 10.58 -4.39 -11.74
N ASP A 219 10.35 -3.19 -11.23
CA ASP A 219 9.25 -2.31 -11.60
C ASP A 219 9.80 -1.03 -12.25
N PRO A 220 9.94 -1.00 -13.59
CA PRO A 220 10.49 0.16 -14.29
C PRO A 220 9.59 1.39 -14.08
N ASN A 221 10.15 2.58 -14.25
CA ASN A 221 9.42 3.85 -14.18
C ASN A 221 8.81 4.20 -12.81
N THR A 222 9.19 3.47 -11.77
CA THR A 222 8.77 3.71 -10.37
C THR A 222 9.98 3.83 -9.48
N GLY A 223 9.82 4.44 -8.32
CA GLY A 223 10.86 4.57 -7.32
C GLY A 223 10.61 3.69 -6.11
N HIS A 224 11.12 4.14 -4.97
CA HIS A 224 11.01 3.47 -3.69
C HIS A 224 9.60 3.59 -3.11
N PHE A 225 8.95 4.75 -3.27
CA PHE A 225 7.70 5.06 -2.57
C PHE A 225 6.43 4.63 -3.28
N ASP A 226 6.46 4.46 -4.60
CA ASP A 226 5.29 4.16 -5.41
C ASP A 226 5.34 2.74 -5.98
N CYS A 227 4.20 2.29 -6.49
CA CYS A 227 4.02 0.96 -7.06
C CYS A 227 3.21 1.08 -8.35
N SER A 228 3.65 0.44 -9.43
CA SER A 228 2.88 0.44 -10.67
C SER A 228 1.71 -0.54 -10.60
N GLU A 229 0.72 -0.34 -11.47
CA GLU A 229 -0.34 -1.31 -11.73
C GLU A 229 0.23 -2.68 -12.17
N ALA A 230 1.28 -2.67 -13.01
CA ALA A 230 1.90 -3.88 -13.50
C ALA A 230 2.58 -4.69 -12.39
N LEU A 231 3.32 -4.02 -11.49
CA LEU A 231 3.88 -4.67 -10.31
C LEU A 231 2.78 -5.18 -9.39
N THR A 232 1.73 -4.38 -9.15
CA THR A 232 0.60 -4.78 -8.30
C THR A 232 -0.11 -6.02 -8.85
N ALA A 233 -0.29 -6.12 -10.17
CA ALA A 233 -0.83 -7.30 -10.83
C ALA A 233 0.06 -8.54 -10.65
N LEU A 234 1.39 -8.39 -10.72
CA LEU A 234 2.30 -9.50 -10.48
C LEU A 234 2.35 -9.94 -9.03
N VAL A 235 2.25 -9.02 -8.08
CA VAL A 235 2.12 -9.35 -6.65
C VAL A 235 0.83 -10.13 -6.41
N ALA A 236 -0.29 -9.73 -7.01
CA ALA A 236 -1.54 -10.48 -6.93
C ALA A 236 -1.40 -11.91 -7.49
N ALA A 237 -0.83 -12.05 -8.69
CA ALA A 237 -0.61 -13.35 -9.33
C ALA A 237 0.41 -14.22 -8.57
N TYR A 238 1.37 -13.61 -7.87
CA TYR A 238 2.31 -14.30 -7.00
C TYR A 238 1.61 -14.85 -5.75
N ILE A 239 0.75 -14.04 -5.11
CA ILE A 239 -0.09 -14.48 -3.98
C ILE A 239 -0.98 -15.65 -4.39
N GLU A 240 -1.62 -15.55 -5.57
CA GLU A 240 -2.47 -16.60 -6.15
C GLU A 240 -1.68 -17.90 -6.31
N SER A 241 -0.53 -17.84 -6.99
CA SER A 241 0.30 -19.03 -7.23
C SER A 241 0.85 -19.63 -5.94
N ALA A 242 1.18 -18.81 -4.95
CA ALA A 242 1.60 -19.29 -3.63
C ALA A 242 0.46 -20.02 -2.92
N CYS A 243 -0.76 -19.47 -2.94
CA CYS A 243 -1.94 -20.09 -2.35
C CYS A 243 -2.26 -21.43 -3.03
N GLU A 244 -2.31 -21.46 -4.36
CA GLU A 244 -2.60 -22.66 -5.15
C GLU A 244 -1.60 -23.80 -4.87
N LEU A 245 -0.32 -23.47 -4.66
CA LEU A 245 0.71 -24.49 -4.41
C LEU A 245 0.79 -24.93 -2.94
N ARG A 246 0.64 -23.98 -2.00
CA ARG A 246 0.97 -24.20 -0.59
C ARG A 246 -0.23 -24.54 0.28
N LEU A 247 -1.43 -24.08 -0.05
CA LEU A 247 -2.61 -24.33 0.78
C LEU A 247 -3.18 -25.72 0.51
N SER A 248 -3.48 -26.45 1.59
CA SER A 248 -4.20 -27.72 1.50
C SER A 248 -5.59 -27.53 0.89
N SER A 249 -6.05 -28.52 0.14
CA SER A 249 -7.44 -28.60 -0.35
C SER A 249 -8.44 -29.02 0.72
N THR A 250 -7.94 -29.54 1.85
CA THR A 250 -8.74 -29.88 3.04
C THR A 250 -8.81 -28.70 4.00
N SER A 251 -9.60 -28.81 5.08
CA SER A 251 -9.63 -27.80 6.16
C SER A 251 -8.34 -27.74 7.00
N ASP A 252 -7.32 -28.51 6.64
CA ASP A 252 -5.99 -28.49 7.27
C ASP A 252 -5.25 -27.18 6.97
N THR A 253 -4.72 -26.56 8.03
CA THR A 253 -3.93 -25.32 7.95
C THR A 253 -2.45 -25.58 7.64
N THR A 254 -2.03 -26.84 7.58
CA THR A 254 -0.65 -27.24 7.27
C THR A 254 -0.32 -26.89 5.82
N LEU A 255 0.83 -26.24 5.62
CA LEU A 255 1.26 -25.80 4.30
C LEU A 255 2.04 -26.90 3.58
N LEU A 256 1.63 -27.23 2.34
CA LEU A 256 2.31 -28.18 1.47
C LEU A 256 3.73 -27.70 1.10
N PRO A 257 4.77 -28.55 1.10
CA PRO A 257 6.13 -28.12 0.79
C PRO A 257 6.29 -27.62 -0.65
N VAL A 258 7.27 -26.74 -0.87
CA VAL A 258 7.60 -26.24 -2.21
C VAL A 258 8.56 -27.23 -2.90
N ASP A 259 8.14 -27.77 -4.04
CA ASP A 259 9.02 -28.54 -4.92
C ASP A 259 9.66 -27.62 -5.96
N MET A 260 10.94 -27.30 -5.75
CA MET A 260 11.72 -26.44 -6.65
C MET A 260 11.73 -26.92 -8.09
N ASN A 261 11.66 -28.24 -8.34
CA ASN A 261 11.71 -28.83 -9.69
C ASN A 261 10.46 -28.54 -10.53
N LYS A 262 9.34 -28.17 -9.89
CA LYS A 262 8.10 -27.80 -10.59
C LYS A 262 8.10 -26.34 -11.07
N GLY A 263 8.96 -25.51 -10.49
CA GLY A 263 9.02 -24.09 -10.85
C GLY A 263 9.92 -23.77 -12.06
N TRP A 264 10.11 -22.48 -12.26
CA TRP A 264 10.76 -21.89 -13.42
C TRP A 264 11.79 -20.87 -12.99
N VAL A 265 12.90 -20.78 -13.72
CA VAL A 265 13.95 -19.78 -13.54
C VAL A 265 14.07 -18.91 -14.77
N VAL A 266 14.46 -17.66 -14.59
CA VAL A 266 14.55 -16.68 -15.68
C VAL A 266 15.62 -15.64 -15.41
N GLY A 267 16.50 -15.42 -16.38
CA GLY A 267 17.50 -14.36 -16.34
C GLY A 267 16.87 -13.06 -16.83
N LEU A 268 16.65 -12.12 -15.92
CA LEU A 268 15.99 -10.85 -16.24
C LEU A 268 16.90 -9.97 -17.11
N PRO A 269 16.36 -9.27 -18.12
CA PRO A 269 17.13 -8.42 -19.04
C PRO A 269 17.47 -7.05 -18.43
N LEU A 270 18.04 -7.07 -17.22
CA LEU A 270 18.50 -5.87 -16.51
C LEU A 270 19.87 -5.41 -17.03
N PRO A 271 20.24 -4.13 -16.87
CA PRO A 271 21.49 -3.61 -17.39
C PRO A 271 22.71 -4.39 -16.84
N GLY A 272 23.56 -4.89 -17.74
CA GLY A 272 24.76 -5.66 -17.38
C GLY A 272 24.49 -7.12 -16.97
N ALA A 273 23.24 -7.57 -16.91
CA ALA A 273 22.88 -8.95 -16.56
C ALA A 273 22.78 -9.87 -17.78
N GLU A 274 23.11 -11.15 -17.58
CA GLU A 274 22.87 -12.20 -18.56
C GLU A 274 21.39 -12.57 -18.58
N LYS A 275 20.73 -12.31 -19.72
CA LYS A 275 19.31 -12.61 -19.92
C LYS A 275 19.09 -14.06 -20.36
N MET A 276 17.99 -14.65 -19.90
CA MET A 276 17.57 -15.99 -20.28
C MET A 276 16.04 -16.07 -20.22
N LEU A 277 15.40 -16.54 -21.29
CA LEU A 277 13.96 -16.79 -21.28
C LEU A 277 13.58 -17.83 -20.22
N PRO A 278 12.33 -17.83 -19.71
CA PRO A 278 11.90 -18.79 -18.70
C PRO A 278 12.21 -20.24 -19.07
N LYS A 279 12.92 -20.92 -18.16
CA LYS A 279 13.30 -22.33 -18.27
C LYS A 279 12.83 -23.09 -17.03
N LYS A 280 12.32 -24.30 -17.21
CA LYS A 280 11.87 -25.13 -16.07
C LYS A 280 13.09 -25.51 -15.21
N TYR A 281 12.96 -25.41 -13.89
CA TYR A 281 14.07 -25.63 -12.96
C TYR A 281 14.71 -27.03 -13.11
N SER A 282 13.89 -28.06 -13.31
CA SER A 282 14.34 -29.45 -13.44
C SER A 282 15.28 -29.73 -14.61
N ILE A 283 15.24 -28.91 -15.67
CA ILE A 283 16.10 -29.04 -16.86
C ILE A 283 17.14 -27.92 -16.96
N ALA A 284 17.13 -26.97 -16.01
CA ALA A 284 18.13 -25.92 -15.93
C ALA A 284 19.46 -26.51 -15.44
N ASN A 285 20.58 -26.07 -16.02
CA ASN A 285 21.92 -26.42 -15.57
C ASN A 285 22.25 -25.70 -14.25
N THR A 286 23.39 -26.05 -13.63
CA THR A 286 23.80 -25.51 -12.32
C THR A 286 23.85 -23.98 -12.28
N LYS A 287 24.33 -23.32 -13.34
CA LYS A 287 24.42 -21.86 -13.40
C LYS A 287 23.03 -21.23 -13.55
N GLU A 288 22.21 -21.75 -14.47
CA GLU A 288 20.86 -21.24 -14.75
C GLU A 288 19.92 -21.35 -13.53
N ARG A 289 20.13 -22.36 -12.67
CA ARG A 289 19.36 -22.51 -11.42
C ARG A 289 19.55 -21.34 -10.45
N ASN A 290 20.62 -20.55 -10.59
CA ASN A 290 20.89 -19.39 -9.74
C ASN A 290 20.06 -18.15 -10.12
N TYR A 291 19.33 -18.17 -11.23
CA TYR A 291 18.39 -17.11 -11.54
C TYR A 291 17.20 -17.10 -10.56
N PRO A 292 16.46 -15.98 -10.44
CA PRO A 292 15.25 -15.93 -9.65
C PRO A 292 14.27 -17.03 -10.07
N TRP A 293 13.63 -17.65 -9.08
CA TRP A 293 12.71 -18.76 -9.25
C TRP A 293 11.26 -18.27 -9.16
N TYR A 294 10.36 -18.91 -9.90
CA TYR A 294 8.93 -18.59 -9.96
C TYR A 294 8.10 -19.87 -9.99
N PHE A 295 6.89 -19.80 -9.42
CA PHE A 295 5.96 -20.94 -9.33
C PHE A 295 5.62 -21.56 -10.69
N ASN A 296 5.48 -20.73 -11.73
CA ASN A 296 5.03 -21.16 -13.05
C ASN A 296 5.67 -20.33 -14.17
N LYS A 297 5.56 -20.83 -15.41
CA LYS A 297 6.10 -20.18 -16.61
C LYS A 297 5.53 -18.79 -16.85
N SER A 298 4.24 -18.59 -16.54
CA SER A 298 3.54 -17.33 -16.77
C SER A 298 4.13 -16.21 -15.91
N LEU A 299 4.30 -16.44 -14.61
CA LEU A 299 4.93 -15.47 -13.70
C LEU A 299 6.37 -15.16 -14.11
N ALA A 300 7.16 -16.19 -14.45
CA ALA A 300 8.53 -15.99 -14.93
C ALA A 300 8.57 -15.14 -16.21
N MET A 301 7.66 -15.38 -17.15
CA MET A 301 7.58 -14.62 -18.40
C MET A 301 7.15 -13.17 -18.14
N GLN A 302 6.17 -12.95 -17.27
CA GLN A 302 5.73 -11.59 -16.97
C GLN A 302 6.80 -10.79 -16.20
N ALA A 303 7.58 -11.44 -15.32
CA ALA A 303 8.75 -10.81 -14.69
C ALA A 303 9.79 -10.38 -15.73
N TYR A 304 10.07 -11.25 -16.72
CA TYR A 304 10.99 -10.94 -17.84
C TYR A 304 10.48 -9.78 -18.69
N GLN A 305 9.18 -9.78 -19.02
CA GLN A 305 8.54 -8.74 -19.81
C GLN A 305 8.54 -7.41 -19.07
N LEU A 306 8.20 -7.39 -17.78
CA LEU A 306 8.23 -6.17 -16.98
C LEU A 306 9.65 -5.61 -16.86
N ALA A 307 10.66 -6.47 -16.75
CA ALA A 307 12.07 -6.08 -16.76
C ALA A 307 12.63 -5.72 -18.15
N THR A 308 11.85 -5.88 -19.22
CA THR A 308 12.26 -5.47 -20.58
C THR A 308 11.90 -4.00 -20.78
N TYR A 309 12.87 -3.12 -20.53
CA TYR A 309 12.69 -1.67 -20.68
C TYR A 309 13.95 -1.01 -21.27
N ASN A 310 13.79 0.19 -21.84
CA ASN A 310 14.94 0.96 -22.32
C ASN A 310 15.63 1.70 -21.15
N HIS A 311 16.72 1.14 -20.63
CA HIS A 311 17.48 1.79 -19.55
C HIS A 311 18.39 2.94 -20.02
N LEU A 312 18.52 3.18 -21.33
CA LEU A 312 19.33 4.25 -21.92
C LEU A 312 18.55 5.56 -22.11
N ARG A 313 17.29 5.60 -21.65
CA ARG A 313 16.45 6.80 -21.70
C ARG A 313 17.09 7.94 -20.92
N LYS A 314 17.01 9.14 -21.48
CA LYS A 314 17.56 10.35 -20.90
C LYS A 314 16.74 10.77 -19.68
N PRO A 315 17.39 11.17 -18.58
CA PRO A 315 16.69 11.54 -17.35
C PRO A 315 15.97 12.88 -17.48
N GLN A 316 14.83 12.98 -16.80
CA GLN A 316 14.10 14.22 -16.52
C GLN A 316 13.75 14.26 -15.03
N LEU A 317 13.44 15.46 -14.51
CA LEU A 317 12.95 15.65 -13.15
C LEU A 317 11.74 16.59 -13.16
N ILE A 318 10.87 16.38 -12.18
CA ILE A 318 9.73 17.23 -11.87
C ILE A 318 9.81 17.63 -10.40
N ALA A 319 9.13 18.70 -10.02
CA ALA A 319 9.04 19.12 -8.63
C ALA A 319 7.65 19.64 -8.30
N PHE A 320 7.23 19.47 -7.04
CA PHE A 320 6.16 20.27 -6.48
C PHE A 320 6.63 21.72 -6.35
N THR A 321 5.72 22.66 -6.60
CA THR A 321 6.02 24.10 -6.56
C THR A 321 5.02 24.88 -5.72
N ASP A 322 5.40 26.09 -5.34
CA ASP A 322 4.45 27.11 -4.91
C ASP A 322 3.60 27.63 -6.09
N SER A 323 2.68 28.55 -5.81
CA SER A 323 1.83 29.21 -6.82
C SER A 323 2.61 30.11 -7.79
N ASN A 324 3.85 30.46 -7.45
CA ASN A 324 4.76 31.28 -8.26
C ASN A 324 5.78 30.43 -9.03
N ALA A 325 5.55 29.11 -9.13
CA ALA A 325 6.40 28.15 -9.82
C ALA A 325 7.79 27.90 -9.19
N HIS A 326 8.04 28.33 -7.95
CA HIS A 326 9.27 27.97 -7.23
C HIS A 326 9.18 26.54 -6.72
N ALA A 327 10.17 25.71 -7.07
CA ALA A 327 10.24 24.33 -6.60
C ALA A 327 10.50 24.25 -5.09
N TYR A 328 9.76 23.38 -4.41
CA TYR A 328 10.05 23.06 -3.02
C TYR A 328 11.32 22.23 -2.90
N GLU A 329 12.06 22.45 -1.80
CA GLU A 329 13.27 21.70 -1.52
C GLU A 329 12.98 20.24 -1.14
N TYR A 330 13.90 19.36 -1.54
CA TYR A 330 13.86 17.96 -1.17
C TYR A 330 14.68 17.72 0.10
N THR A 331 14.04 17.15 1.11
CA THR A 331 14.72 16.63 2.31
C THR A 331 15.00 15.16 2.12
N ARG A 332 16.29 14.80 1.99
CA ARG A 332 16.74 13.42 1.71
C ARG A 332 16.07 12.79 0.47
N GLY A 333 15.60 13.63 -0.45
CA GLY A 333 15.02 13.27 -1.74
C GLY A 333 13.51 13.09 -1.79
N ILE A 334 12.81 13.55 -0.76
CA ILE A 334 11.36 13.74 -0.78
C ILE A 334 11.01 15.16 -0.33
N VAL A 335 9.87 15.70 -0.74
CA VAL A 335 9.39 16.97 -0.15
C VAL A 335 8.76 16.67 1.20
N TRP A 336 9.33 17.19 2.29
CA TRP A 336 8.91 16.88 3.66
C TRP A 336 9.06 18.10 4.59
N PRO A 337 7.94 18.70 5.06
CA PRO A 337 6.56 18.50 4.59
C PRO A 337 6.31 19.26 3.27
N LEU A 338 5.39 18.76 2.46
CA LEU A 338 4.83 19.50 1.33
C LEU A 338 3.84 20.55 1.83
N PRO A 339 4.08 21.85 1.57
CA PRO A 339 3.14 22.90 1.94
C PRO A 339 1.84 22.80 1.14
N TYR A 340 0.73 23.15 1.78
CA TYR A 340 -0.56 23.32 1.12
C TYR A 340 -1.38 24.38 1.86
N THR A 341 -2.31 24.99 1.14
CA THR A 341 -3.27 25.94 1.69
C THR A 341 -4.66 25.56 1.21
N THR A 342 -5.61 25.47 2.13
CA THR A 342 -6.99 25.18 1.77
C THR A 342 -7.67 26.37 1.12
N ASN A 343 -8.61 26.09 0.22
CA ASN A 343 -9.54 27.04 -0.37
C ASN A 343 -10.41 27.68 0.73
N THR A 344 -11.29 28.60 0.33
CA THR A 344 -12.22 29.29 1.25
C THR A 344 -13.20 28.35 1.96
N ASP A 345 -13.43 27.15 1.42
CA ASP A 345 -14.20 26.09 2.08
C ASP A 345 -13.46 25.44 3.26
N GLY A 346 -12.13 25.63 3.35
CA GLY A 346 -11.28 25.10 4.39
C GLY A 346 -10.93 23.61 4.27
N ILE A 347 -11.37 22.91 3.23
CA ILE A 347 -11.20 21.46 3.11
C ILE A 347 -10.57 21.03 1.79
N GLN A 348 -10.83 21.76 0.70
CA GLN A 348 -10.20 21.50 -0.58
C GLN A 348 -8.91 22.31 -0.69
N PHE A 349 -7.93 21.79 -1.41
CA PHE A 349 -6.68 22.51 -1.68
C PHE A 349 -6.14 22.09 -3.05
N GLN A 350 -5.28 22.93 -3.61
CA GLN A 350 -4.58 22.66 -4.85
C GLN A 350 -3.09 22.47 -4.61
N LEU A 351 -2.49 21.57 -5.36
CA LEU A 351 -1.04 21.40 -5.43
C LEU A 351 -0.56 21.84 -6.81
N HIS A 352 0.68 22.32 -6.88
CA HIS A 352 1.30 22.76 -8.12
C HIS A 352 2.59 21.98 -8.38
N ALA A 353 2.93 21.84 -9.65
CA ALA A 353 4.09 21.09 -10.08
C ALA A 353 4.60 21.62 -11.42
N ASN A 354 5.91 21.49 -11.64
CA ASN A 354 6.59 21.84 -12.89
C ASN A 354 7.70 20.84 -13.23
N SER A 355 8.00 20.71 -14.52
CA SER A 355 9.22 20.05 -14.98
C SER A 355 10.43 20.95 -14.73
N LEU A 356 11.54 20.33 -14.32
CA LEU A 356 12.79 21.03 -14.08
C LEU A 356 13.66 21.01 -15.34
N THR A 357 14.32 22.14 -15.63
CA THR A 357 15.25 22.26 -16.76
C THR A 357 16.69 21.91 -16.38
N HIS A 358 17.00 21.88 -15.08
CA HIS A 358 18.32 21.58 -14.53
C HIS A 358 18.19 20.76 -13.25
N ILE A 359 19.24 19.99 -12.93
CA ILE A 359 19.34 19.27 -11.65
C ILE A 359 19.43 20.30 -10.50
N PRO A 360 18.60 20.17 -9.44
CA PRO A 360 18.62 21.09 -8.29
C PRO A 360 20.00 21.27 -7.66
N ASP A 361 20.27 22.44 -7.09
CA ASP A 361 21.55 22.78 -6.45
C ASP A 361 21.93 21.85 -5.30
N THR A 362 20.94 21.26 -4.64
CA THR A 362 21.13 20.35 -3.49
C THR A 362 21.47 18.91 -3.89
N PHE A 363 21.43 18.58 -5.19
CA PHE A 363 21.63 17.22 -5.67
C PHE A 363 23.07 17.02 -6.19
N LEU A 364 23.51 15.76 -6.20
CA LEU A 364 24.70 15.38 -6.94
C LEU A 364 24.49 15.69 -8.43
N GLN A 365 25.53 16.18 -9.12
CA GLN A 365 25.46 16.64 -10.51
C GLN A 365 24.58 17.90 -10.72
N SER A 366 24.48 18.77 -9.70
CA SER A 366 23.72 20.02 -9.77
C SER A 366 23.99 20.85 -11.02
N LYS A 367 22.97 21.61 -11.46
CA LYS A 367 23.00 22.51 -12.62
C LYS A 367 23.19 21.83 -13.98
N LYS A 368 23.32 20.50 -14.04
CA LYS A 368 23.31 19.78 -15.32
C LYS A 368 21.93 19.91 -15.96
N THR A 369 21.90 20.20 -17.26
CA THR A 369 20.65 20.33 -18.03
C THR A 369 19.90 19.00 -18.11
N LEU A 370 18.59 19.07 -17.96
CA LEU A 370 17.67 17.94 -18.03
C LEU A 370 16.87 17.98 -19.33
N TYR A 371 16.44 16.79 -19.75
CA TYR A 371 15.44 16.67 -20.81
C TYR A 371 14.06 16.82 -20.19
N THR A 372 13.05 17.17 -20.99
CA THR A 372 11.68 17.31 -20.53
C THR A 372 10.74 16.55 -21.44
N SER A 373 9.92 15.69 -20.85
CA SER A 373 8.82 15.04 -21.57
C SER A 373 7.75 16.08 -21.92
N ASN A 374 7.10 15.88 -23.07
CA ASN A 374 5.92 16.66 -23.47
C ASN A 374 4.63 16.11 -22.85
N LYS A 375 4.69 14.97 -22.16
CA LYS A 375 3.53 14.40 -21.48
C LYS A 375 3.18 15.24 -20.24
N PRO A 376 1.90 15.38 -19.90
CA PRO A 376 1.52 16.07 -18.68
C PRO A 376 2.05 15.31 -17.46
N TRP A 377 2.42 16.05 -16.42
CA TRP A 377 2.58 15.46 -15.10
C TRP A 377 1.21 15.09 -14.52
N TYR A 378 1.18 14.25 -13.51
CA TYR A 378 -0.03 13.90 -12.76
C TYR A 378 0.36 13.53 -11.34
N MET A 379 -0.61 13.54 -10.43
CA MET A 379 -0.40 13.21 -9.03
C MET A 379 -1.23 11.99 -8.65
N GLN A 380 -0.75 11.25 -7.67
CA GLN A 380 -1.38 10.03 -7.17
C GLN A 380 -1.22 9.96 -5.65
N VAL A 381 -2.32 9.76 -4.93
CA VAL A 381 -2.30 9.52 -3.48
C VAL A 381 -1.78 8.11 -3.24
N LEU A 382 -0.72 7.97 -2.44
CA LEU A 382 -0.14 6.67 -2.09
C LEU A 382 -0.83 6.07 -0.86
N CYS A 383 -1.04 6.89 0.17
CA CYS A 383 -1.75 6.53 1.39
C CYS A 383 -2.17 7.76 2.19
N GLY A 384 -3.10 7.59 3.13
CA GLY A 384 -3.44 8.62 4.12
C GLY A 384 -4.84 9.22 3.99
N ASN A 385 -4.92 10.52 4.25
CA ASN A 385 -6.16 11.18 4.70
C ASN A 385 -6.63 12.29 3.74
N ILE A 386 -6.39 12.08 2.44
CA ILE A 386 -6.84 12.98 1.39
C ILE A 386 -7.38 12.14 0.23
N LYS A 387 -8.29 12.71 -0.54
CA LYS A 387 -8.71 12.18 -1.85
C LYS A 387 -8.43 13.21 -2.94
N GLN A 388 -8.01 12.74 -4.10
CA GLN A 388 -7.87 13.58 -5.28
C GLN A 388 -9.24 13.70 -5.97
N ILE A 389 -9.76 14.91 -6.09
CA ILE A 389 -11.09 15.19 -6.65
C ILE A 389 -11.03 15.82 -8.04
N ALA A 390 -9.88 16.39 -8.42
CA ALA A 390 -9.58 16.83 -9.77
C ALA A 390 -8.07 16.70 -10.04
N TYR A 391 -7.62 17.04 -11.26
CA TYR A 391 -6.22 16.90 -11.71
C TYR A 391 -5.17 17.26 -10.65
N ASN A 392 -5.25 18.47 -10.08
CA ASN A 392 -4.37 18.95 -9.03
C ASN A 392 -5.11 19.39 -7.76
N THR A 393 -6.39 19.02 -7.62
CA THR A 393 -7.23 19.42 -6.50
C THR A 393 -7.53 18.21 -5.60
N PHE A 394 -7.37 18.42 -4.31
CA PHE A 394 -7.52 17.40 -3.28
C PHE A 394 -8.50 17.88 -2.21
N GLU A 395 -9.16 16.94 -1.56
CA GLU A 395 -10.02 17.18 -0.41
C GLU A 395 -9.47 16.44 0.81
N ILE A 396 -9.44 17.11 1.96
CA ILE A 396 -9.08 16.49 3.23
C ILE A 396 -10.19 15.52 3.65
N THR A 397 -9.83 14.25 3.80
CA THR A 397 -10.71 13.16 4.25
C THR A 397 -10.02 12.47 5.42
N PRO A 398 -10.17 13.01 6.64
CA PRO A 398 -9.58 12.42 7.82
C PRO A 398 -10.23 11.06 8.04
N HIS A 399 -9.48 10.04 7.67
CA HIS A 399 -9.91 8.66 7.59
C HIS A 399 -9.40 7.92 8.83
N ARG A 400 -9.54 6.59 8.85
CA ARG A 400 -9.12 5.72 9.97
C ARG A 400 -7.61 5.78 10.31
N SER A 401 -6.81 6.41 9.45
CA SER A 401 -5.37 6.65 9.65
C SER A 401 -5.05 8.08 10.10
N TYR A 402 -6.05 8.94 10.30
CA TYR A 402 -5.85 10.34 10.71
C TYR A 402 -5.19 10.41 12.09
N LYS A 403 -4.11 11.21 12.19
CA LYS A 403 -3.17 11.29 13.34
C LYS A 403 -2.42 9.99 13.67
N ALA A 404 -2.78 8.87 13.04
CA ALA A 404 -2.15 7.57 13.23
C ALA A 404 -1.05 7.28 12.21
N SER A 405 -1.14 7.88 11.02
CA SER A 405 -0.09 7.81 10.00
C SER A 405 0.04 9.08 9.17
N THR A 406 1.15 9.15 8.45
CA THR A 406 1.45 10.18 7.46
C THR A 406 0.61 9.99 6.19
N THR A 407 0.33 11.09 5.50
CA THR A 407 -0.22 11.08 4.14
C THR A 407 0.91 11.24 3.13
N TYR A 408 1.00 10.33 2.15
CA TYR A 408 1.99 10.39 1.09
C TYR A 408 1.31 10.53 -0.27
N ILE A 409 1.88 11.39 -1.10
CA ILE A 409 1.51 11.61 -2.49
C ILE A 409 2.75 11.43 -3.36
N VAL A 410 2.55 11.03 -4.61
CA VAL A 410 3.61 11.04 -5.62
C VAL A 410 3.17 11.89 -6.80
N LEU A 411 4.04 12.81 -7.21
CA LEU A 411 3.98 13.49 -8.48
C LEU A 411 4.73 12.64 -9.51
N LYS A 412 4.18 12.51 -10.71
CA LYS A 412 4.70 11.68 -11.79
C LYS A 412 4.67 12.44 -13.10
N GLN A 413 5.62 12.15 -13.98
CA GLN A 413 5.57 12.56 -15.37
C GLN A 413 6.11 11.43 -16.22
N ASP A 414 5.25 10.90 -17.09
CA ASP A 414 5.61 9.81 -17.97
C ASP A 414 6.66 10.28 -18.98
N GLY A 415 7.61 9.41 -19.28
CA GLY A 415 8.55 9.57 -20.38
C GLY A 415 8.06 8.89 -21.65
N ASP A 416 8.99 8.64 -22.56
CA ASP A 416 8.81 7.85 -23.78
C ASP A 416 10.03 6.93 -24.01
N ASP A 417 10.26 6.47 -25.24
CA ASP A 417 11.41 5.61 -25.55
C ASP A 417 12.75 6.35 -25.48
N SER A 418 12.74 7.68 -25.44
CA SER A 418 13.92 8.54 -25.40
C SER A 418 14.12 9.25 -24.04
N ILE A 419 13.03 9.60 -23.36
CA ILE A 419 13.02 10.30 -22.07
C ILE A 419 12.47 9.35 -21.00
N ARG A 420 13.14 9.26 -19.85
CA ARG A 420 12.76 8.36 -18.76
C ARG A 420 11.54 8.90 -18.03
N THR A 421 10.62 8.06 -17.55
CA THR A 421 9.61 8.52 -16.57
C THR A 421 10.31 9.07 -15.33
N THR A 422 9.68 10.00 -14.62
CA THR A 422 10.22 10.53 -13.37
C THR A 422 9.11 10.68 -12.34
N ILE A 423 9.51 10.58 -11.07
CA ILE A 423 8.61 10.72 -9.94
C ILE A 423 9.23 11.63 -8.87
N ALA A 424 8.37 12.29 -8.10
CA ALA A 424 8.73 13.06 -6.93
C ALA A 424 7.73 12.76 -5.80
N PRO A 425 8.12 11.94 -4.80
CA PRO A 425 7.28 11.67 -3.63
C PRO A 425 7.29 12.85 -2.66
N ALA A 426 6.18 13.01 -1.94
CA ALA A 426 6.01 14.06 -0.95
C ALA A 426 5.16 13.60 0.23
N GLN A 427 5.47 14.18 1.39
CA GLN A 427 4.74 13.97 2.63
C GLN A 427 3.82 15.16 2.91
N LEU A 428 2.53 14.91 3.05
CA LEU A 428 1.58 15.87 3.61
C LEU A 428 1.35 15.62 5.10
N VAL A 429 1.46 16.69 5.88
CA VAL A 429 1.11 16.69 7.31
C VAL A 429 -0.16 17.50 7.49
N LEU A 430 -1.26 16.81 7.76
CA LEU A 430 -2.55 17.47 7.97
C LEU A 430 -2.65 18.02 9.39
N VAL A 431 -2.58 19.34 9.53
CA VAL A 431 -2.66 20.04 10.82
C VAL A 431 -4.08 20.54 11.03
N PRO A 432 -4.77 20.19 12.14
CA PRO A 432 -6.07 20.78 12.47
C PRO A 432 -5.99 22.31 12.48
N ASN A 433 -7.00 22.97 11.94
CA ASN A 433 -7.12 24.42 12.04
C ASN A 433 -7.41 24.83 13.49
N THR A 434 -6.58 25.72 14.03
CA THR A 434 -6.70 26.26 15.39
C THR A 434 -7.11 27.74 15.39
N LYS A 435 -7.34 28.35 14.22
CA LYS A 435 -7.74 29.76 14.10
C LYS A 435 -9.26 29.92 14.06
N GLY A 436 -9.75 31.02 14.62
CA GLY A 436 -11.15 31.43 14.57
C GLY A 436 -12.02 30.84 15.69
N ALA A 437 -13.34 30.89 15.50
CA ALA A 437 -14.30 30.41 16.48
C ALA A 437 -14.23 28.88 16.62
N THR A 438 -14.40 28.37 17.84
CA THR A 438 -14.56 26.94 18.08
C THR A 438 -15.89 26.46 17.51
N GLN A 439 -15.96 25.17 17.16
CA GLN A 439 -17.20 24.54 16.73
C GLN A 439 -17.32 23.11 17.25
N LEU A 440 -18.55 22.65 17.38
CA LEU A 440 -18.89 21.29 17.79
C LEU A 440 -19.78 20.65 16.73
N ILE A 441 -19.66 19.33 16.58
CA ILE A 441 -20.56 18.54 15.75
C ILE A 441 -21.62 17.92 16.67
N THR A 442 -22.88 18.09 16.31
CA THR A 442 -23.99 17.30 16.86
C THR A 442 -24.34 16.24 15.84
N PHE A 443 -24.02 14.97 16.13
CA PHE A 443 -24.34 13.83 15.27
C PHE A 443 -25.45 13.01 15.90
N LYS A 444 -26.62 12.94 15.26
CA LYS A 444 -27.75 12.17 15.78
C LYS A 444 -27.39 10.67 15.88
N PRO A 445 -27.85 9.98 16.94
CA PRO A 445 -27.72 8.52 17.03
C PRO A 445 -28.27 7.84 15.77
N ILE A 446 -27.60 6.77 15.35
CA ILE A 446 -28.05 5.93 14.24
C ILE A 446 -28.73 4.71 14.85
N GLU A 447 -29.94 4.40 14.39
CA GLU A 447 -30.67 3.24 14.87
C GLU A 447 -30.03 1.93 14.39
N ASN A 448 -30.10 0.91 15.24
CA ASN A 448 -29.76 -0.45 14.84
C ASN A 448 -30.69 -0.88 13.71
N THR A 449 -30.17 -1.65 12.76
CA THR A 449 -30.89 -2.00 11.55
C THR A 449 -30.78 -3.48 11.24
N HIS A 450 -31.48 -3.92 10.19
CA HIS A 450 -31.44 -5.29 9.70
C HIS A 450 -30.49 -5.41 8.51
N VAL A 451 -29.90 -6.59 8.29
CA VAL A 451 -28.94 -6.85 7.19
C VAL A 451 -29.54 -6.61 5.79
N SER A 452 -30.87 -6.62 5.66
CA SER A 452 -31.57 -6.31 4.41
C SER A 452 -31.70 -4.80 4.13
N THR A 453 -31.39 -3.94 5.10
CA THR A 453 -31.40 -2.49 4.90
C THR A 453 -30.29 -2.11 3.94
N LYS A 454 -30.62 -1.38 2.88
CA LYS A 454 -29.63 -0.98 1.86
C LYS A 454 -28.96 0.34 2.17
N GLN A 455 -29.73 1.30 2.69
CA GLN A 455 -29.32 2.68 2.84
C GLN A 455 -29.81 3.25 4.17
N ILE A 456 -28.98 4.09 4.79
CA ILE A 456 -29.29 4.84 6.01
C ILE A 456 -28.92 6.30 5.80
N SER A 457 -29.85 7.20 6.12
CA SER A 457 -29.57 8.65 6.12
C SER A 457 -28.84 9.07 7.39
N LEU A 458 -27.79 9.86 7.21
CA LEU A 458 -26.99 10.39 8.31
C LEU A 458 -27.37 11.85 8.58
N HIS A 459 -27.44 12.23 9.86
CA HIS A 459 -27.85 13.56 10.27
C HIS A 459 -26.88 14.14 11.29
N ALA A 460 -26.04 15.07 10.84
CA ALA A 460 -25.14 15.82 11.70
C ALA A 460 -25.11 17.31 11.33
N THR A 461 -24.90 18.15 12.33
CA THR A 461 -24.79 19.60 12.17
C THR A 461 -23.59 20.13 12.92
N ALA A 462 -22.83 21.05 12.32
CA ALA A 462 -21.80 21.81 13.04
C ALA A 462 -22.40 23.09 13.63
N SER A 463 -21.98 23.50 14.83
CA SER A 463 -22.44 24.74 15.47
C SER A 463 -22.07 26.01 14.68
N SER A 464 -21.13 25.90 13.74
CA SER A 464 -20.73 26.94 12.79
C SER A 464 -21.66 27.05 11.58
N GLY A 465 -22.57 26.08 11.37
CA GLY A 465 -23.35 25.93 10.15
C GLY A 465 -22.58 25.34 8.96
N MET A 466 -21.29 25.02 9.10
CA MET A 466 -20.50 24.43 8.02
C MET A 466 -20.92 22.97 7.71
N PRO A 467 -20.82 22.50 6.45
CA PRO A 467 -21.28 21.16 6.05
C PRO A 467 -20.50 20.03 6.72
N VAL A 468 -21.18 19.16 7.47
CA VAL A 468 -20.56 17.98 8.10
C VAL A 468 -20.41 16.86 7.07
N ARG A 469 -19.29 16.16 7.11
CA ARG A 469 -19.00 15.01 6.24
C ARG A 469 -18.88 13.74 7.07
N PHE A 470 -18.99 12.59 6.41
CA PHE A 470 -18.99 11.28 7.04
C PHE A 470 -17.93 10.36 6.45
N ASP A 471 -17.44 9.44 7.28
CA ASP A 471 -16.57 8.35 6.87
C ASP A 471 -16.85 7.07 7.68
N ILE A 472 -16.49 5.90 7.14
CA ILE A 472 -16.60 4.61 7.84
C ILE A 472 -15.25 4.26 8.46
N LYS A 473 -15.21 4.31 9.79
CA LYS A 473 -14.07 3.78 10.55
C LYS A 473 -13.99 2.26 10.41
N SER A 474 -15.13 1.58 10.56
CA SER A 474 -15.26 0.14 10.34
C SER A 474 -16.71 -0.31 10.21
N GLY A 475 -16.91 -1.47 9.61
CA GLY A 475 -18.20 -2.11 9.41
C GLY A 475 -18.41 -2.43 7.92
N PRO A 476 -19.32 -3.36 7.58
CA PRO A 476 -19.70 -3.64 6.20
C PRO A 476 -20.61 -2.51 5.69
N ALA A 477 -20.01 -1.35 5.44
CA ALA A 477 -20.69 -0.17 4.93
C ALA A 477 -19.72 0.75 4.17
N ASN A 478 -20.26 1.58 3.28
CA ASN A 478 -19.55 2.67 2.60
C ASN A 478 -20.36 3.97 2.66
N ILE A 479 -19.69 5.11 2.50
CA ILE A 479 -20.33 6.42 2.30
C ILE A 479 -20.28 6.78 0.81
N GLU A 480 -21.44 7.05 0.22
CA GLU A 480 -21.54 7.64 -1.12
C GLU A 480 -22.56 8.77 -1.08
N ASN A 481 -22.19 9.97 -1.57
CA ASN A 481 -23.07 11.16 -1.58
C ASN A 481 -23.72 11.47 -0.22
N ASP A 482 -22.93 11.44 0.86
CA ASP A 482 -23.36 11.64 2.25
C ASP A 482 -24.44 10.66 2.74
N GLN A 483 -24.62 9.53 2.06
CA GLN A 483 -25.49 8.43 2.47
C GLN A 483 -24.66 7.20 2.83
N LEU A 484 -25.10 6.48 3.87
CA LEU A 484 -24.49 5.22 4.26
C LEU A 484 -25.17 4.09 3.51
N TYR A 485 -24.38 3.27 2.83
CA TYR A 485 -24.82 2.04 2.19
C TYR A 485 -24.28 0.84 2.93
N ILE A 486 -25.15 -0.10 3.30
CA ILE A 486 -24.72 -1.37 3.89
C ILE A 486 -24.23 -2.28 2.77
N THR A 487 -23.07 -2.88 2.99
CA THR A 487 -22.48 -3.87 2.08
C THR A 487 -22.74 -5.28 2.59
N GLU A 488 -22.32 -6.26 1.80
CA GLU A 488 -22.51 -7.67 2.15
C GLU A 488 -21.73 -8.05 3.41
N VAL A 489 -22.46 -8.54 4.41
CA VAL A 489 -21.87 -9.11 5.63
C VAL A 489 -21.37 -10.53 5.33
N PRO A 490 -20.10 -10.88 5.66
CA PRO A 490 -19.60 -12.23 5.46
C PRO A 490 -20.48 -13.31 6.16
N PRO A 491 -20.73 -14.48 5.53
CA PRO A 491 -21.79 -15.40 5.95
C PRO A 491 -21.58 -16.09 7.31
N LYS A 492 -20.37 -16.05 7.87
CA LYS A 492 -20.07 -16.58 9.21
C LYS A 492 -19.96 -15.50 10.29
N SER A 493 -20.29 -14.25 9.95
CA SER A 493 -20.31 -13.16 10.91
C SER A 493 -21.19 -13.46 12.12
N ILE A 494 -20.68 -13.20 13.32
CA ILE A 494 -21.49 -13.16 14.53
C ILE A 494 -22.29 -11.85 14.51
N PHE A 495 -23.60 -11.98 14.66
CA PHE A 495 -24.51 -10.84 14.82
C PHE A 495 -24.73 -10.53 16.31
N PRO A 496 -24.97 -9.26 16.66
CA PRO A 496 -24.98 -8.10 15.76
C PRO A 496 -23.59 -7.67 15.27
N VAL A 497 -23.50 -7.19 14.03
CA VAL A 497 -22.26 -6.64 13.46
C VAL A 497 -22.18 -5.14 13.74
N ARG A 498 -21.11 -4.69 14.39
CA ARG A 498 -20.87 -3.29 14.75
C ARG A 498 -20.45 -2.48 13.52
N VAL A 499 -21.07 -1.33 13.32
CA VAL A 499 -20.63 -0.30 12.36
C VAL A 499 -20.27 0.97 13.14
N THR A 500 -19.15 1.61 12.79
CA THR A 500 -18.69 2.86 13.40
C THR A 500 -18.53 3.91 12.31
N VAL A 501 -19.35 4.96 12.40
CA VAL A 501 -19.40 6.09 11.48
C VAL A 501 -18.79 7.30 12.16
N VAL A 502 -17.92 8.01 11.45
CA VAL A 502 -17.27 9.23 11.94
C VAL A 502 -17.90 10.42 11.23
N ALA A 503 -18.37 11.41 11.98
CA ALA A 503 -18.71 12.73 11.47
C ALA A 503 -17.55 13.70 11.70
N TYR A 504 -17.18 14.46 10.68
CA TYR A 504 -16.08 15.41 10.75
C TYR A 504 -16.37 16.74 10.04
N GLN A 505 -15.70 17.78 10.53
CA GLN A 505 -15.72 19.13 9.97
C GLN A 505 -14.35 19.76 10.21
N TRP A 506 -13.61 20.03 9.12
CA TRP A 506 -12.23 20.51 9.19
C TRP A 506 -12.12 21.99 9.61
N GLY A 507 -13.19 22.78 9.43
CA GLY A 507 -13.14 24.23 9.62
C GLY A 507 -12.45 24.94 8.46
N ARG A 508 -12.25 26.26 8.57
CA ARG A 508 -11.61 27.08 7.54
C ARG A 508 -10.80 28.23 8.14
N THR A 509 -9.73 28.63 7.46
CA THR A 509 -8.93 29.80 7.84
C THR A 509 -9.43 31.10 7.21
N ALA A 510 -10.26 31.02 6.16
CA ALA A 510 -10.90 32.18 5.53
C ALA A 510 -12.02 32.74 6.41
N ASP A 511 -12.25 34.06 6.33
CA ASP A 511 -13.24 34.72 7.18
C ASP A 511 -14.70 34.38 6.86
N PRO A 512 -15.56 34.18 7.88
CA PRO A 512 -15.18 34.02 9.29
C PRO A 512 -14.44 32.69 9.50
N ALA A 513 -13.27 32.78 10.12
CA ALA A 513 -12.43 31.63 10.43
C ALA A 513 -13.10 30.74 11.50
N VAL A 514 -12.98 29.43 11.33
CA VAL A 514 -13.57 28.42 12.22
C VAL A 514 -12.59 27.26 12.42
N GLN A 515 -12.34 26.88 13.67
CA GLN A 515 -11.41 25.80 14.04
C GLN A 515 -11.89 24.42 13.56
N THR A 516 -11.00 23.45 13.46
CA THR A 516 -11.39 22.05 13.24
C THR A 516 -12.24 21.54 14.41
N ALA A 517 -13.41 20.97 14.11
CA ALA A 517 -14.25 20.37 15.13
C ALA A 517 -13.63 19.05 15.64
N PRO A 518 -13.75 18.72 16.94
CA PRO A 518 -13.57 17.34 17.38
C PRO A 518 -14.49 16.41 16.59
N MET A 519 -13.94 15.31 16.07
CA MET A 519 -14.73 14.31 15.34
C MET A 519 -15.66 13.58 16.29
N VAL A 520 -16.86 13.22 15.82
CA VAL A 520 -17.87 12.53 16.61
C VAL A 520 -18.17 11.18 15.98
N GLU A 521 -18.02 10.11 16.76
CA GLU A 521 -18.36 8.76 16.33
C GLU A 521 -19.80 8.42 16.71
N GLN A 522 -20.51 7.76 15.80
CA GLN A 522 -21.75 7.05 16.10
C GLN A 522 -21.58 5.57 15.81
N ILE A 523 -22.15 4.75 16.69
CA ILE A 523 -22.10 3.30 16.59
C ILE A 523 -23.53 2.80 16.47
N PHE A 524 -23.76 1.94 15.49
CA PHE A 524 -24.98 1.16 15.38
C PHE A 524 -24.65 -0.28 15.04
N TYR A 525 -25.66 -1.13 15.10
CA TYR A 525 -25.54 -2.56 14.92
C TYR A 525 -26.44 -3.03 13.79
N ILE A 526 -25.87 -3.84 12.90
CA ILE A 526 -26.62 -4.61 11.90
C ILE A 526 -27.01 -5.93 12.56
N ASN A 527 -28.32 -6.19 12.59
CA ASN A 527 -28.93 -7.43 13.07
C ASN A 527 -29.28 -8.33 11.90
N LYS A 528 -29.47 -9.61 12.21
CA LYS A 528 -29.82 -10.63 11.22
C LYS A 528 -31.27 -10.57 10.81
#